data_AF-A0A370D951-F1
#
_entry.id   AF-A0A370D951-F1
#
_cell.length_a   1.000
_cell.length_b   1.000
_cell.length_c   1.000
_cell.angle_alpha   90.00
_cell.angle_beta   90.00
_cell.angle_gamma   90.00
#
_symmetry.space_group_name_H-M   'P 1'
#
loop_
_entity.id
_entity.type
_entity.pdbx_description
1 polymer ?
#
loop_
_entity_poly.entity_id
_entity_poly.type
_entity_poly.pdbx_seq_one_letter_code
_entity_poly.pdbx_strand_id
1 'polypeptide(L)'
;MSKKEKVHRLFGLLADEVLEFIRESESSFSEKWVPSVYIKDQLDLNMSAYPQGNKIDNKTGWLFATIARHLEDRNLLEFHKIGQRSYYRSK
;
A
#
# COMPACT_ATOMS: atom_id res chain seq x y z
N MET A 1 -21.82 -15.86 5.61
CA MET A 1 -20.47 -15.30 5.45
C MET A 1 -19.66 -15.60 6.70
N SER A 2 -18.51 -16.25 6.57
CA SER A 2 -17.60 -16.59 7.67
C SER A 2 -16.77 -15.37 8.11
N LYS A 3 -16.15 -15.45 9.30
CA LYS A 3 -15.21 -14.41 9.76
C LYS A 3 -14.04 -14.25 8.80
N LYS A 4 -13.52 -15.35 8.25
CA LYS A 4 -12.47 -15.37 7.23
C LYS A 4 -12.88 -14.54 6.01
N GLU A 5 -14.04 -14.83 5.43
CA GLU A 5 -14.56 -14.11 4.27
C GLU A 5 -14.73 -12.61 4.56
N LYS A 6 -15.23 -12.26 5.74
CA LYS A 6 -15.38 -10.85 6.14
C LYS A 6 -14.03 -10.13 6.21
N VAL A 7 -13.01 -10.76 6.78
CA VAL A 7 -11.64 -10.19 6.85
C VAL A 7 -11.07 -9.97 5.44
N HIS A 8 -11.17 -10.98 4.56
CA HIS A 8 -10.70 -10.83 3.18
C HIS A 8 -11.45 -9.75 2.41
N ARG A 9 -12.77 -9.61 2.62
CA ARG A 9 -13.56 -8.53 2.01
C ARG A 9 -13.09 -7.16 2.48
N LEU A 10 -12.88 -6.98 3.79
CA LEU A 10 -12.40 -5.71 4.34
C LEU A 10 -11.00 -5.35 3.85
N PHE A 11 -10.11 -6.35 3.75
CA PHE A 11 -8.78 -6.16 3.17
C PHE A 11 -8.86 -5.78 1.68
N GLY A 12 -9.77 -6.38 0.92
CA GLY A 12 -10.03 -6.00 -0.47
C GLY A 12 -10.46 -4.54 -0.60
N LEU A 13 -11.42 -4.10 0.23
CA LEU A 13 -11.88 -2.70 0.25
C LEU A 13 -10.75 -1.72 0.61
N LEU A 14 -9.91 -2.07 1.58
CA LEU A 14 -8.72 -1.27 1.92
C LEU A 14 -7.76 -1.17 0.73
N ALA A 15 -7.53 -2.29 0.02
CA ALA A 15 -6.64 -2.29 -1.14
C ALA A 15 -7.21 -1.46 -2.30
N ASP A 16 -8.52 -1.52 -2.53
CA ASP A 16 -9.20 -0.73 -3.55
C ASP A 16 -9.09 0.78 -3.25
N GLU A 17 -9.22 1.19 -1.98
CA GLU A 17 -9.01 2.59 -1.55
C GLU A 17 -7.57 3.07 -1.81
N VAL A 18 -6.57 2.24 -1.49
CA VAL A 18 -5.16 2.58 -1.78
C VAL A 18 -4.92 2.71 -3.29
N LEU A 19 -5.55 1.86 -4.11
CA LEU A 19 -5.44 1.94 -5.57
C LEU A 19 -6.07 3.23 -6.10
N GLU A 20 -7.23 3.63 -5.58
CA GLU A 20 -7.91 4.87 -5.95
C GLU A 20 -7.05 6.08 -5.61
N PHE A 21 -6.48 6.13 -4.40
CA PHE A 21 -5.54 7.18 -4.01
C PHE A 21 -4.32 7.26 -4.95
N ILE A 22 -3.74 6.11 -5.34
CA ILE A 22 -2.63 6.08 -6.31
C ILE A 22 -3.07 6.71 -7.62
N ARG A 23 -4.22 6.30 -8.18
CA ARG A 23 -4.77 6.82 -9.45
C ARG A 23 -4.96 8.34 -9.43
N GLU A 24 -5.54 8.87 -8.36
CA GLU A 24 -5.74 10.31 -8.21
C GLU A 24 -4.41 11.06 -8.15
N SER A 25 -3.42 10.46 -7.49
CA SER A 25 -2.09 11.02 -7.31
C SER A 25 -1.24 11.02 -8.59
N GLU A 26 -1.46 10.09 -9.52
CA GLU A 26 -0.64 9.88 -10.73
C GLU A 26 -0.39 11.16 -11.54
N SER A 27 -1.40 12.01 -11.66
CA SER A 27 -1.33 13.25 -12.43
C SER A 27 -0.30 14.26 -11.89
N SER A 28 0.08 14.11 -10.61
CA SER A 28 1.04 14.98 -9.92
C SER A 28 2.49 14.51 -10.03
N PHE A 29 2.75 13.36 -10.67
CA PHE A 29 4.08 12.77 -10.76
C PHE A 29 4.50 12.47 -12.21
N SER A 30 5.82 12.56 -12.46
CA SER A 30 6.40 12.27 -13.78
C SER A 30 6.07 10.85 -14.22
N GLU A 31 5.67 10.69 -15.48
CA GLU A 31 5.30 9.40 -16.09
C GLU A 31 4.24 8.60 -15.29
N LYS A 32 3.48 9.29 -14.42
CA LYS A 32 2.47 8.73 -13.52
C LYS A 32 3.03 7.77 -12.46
N TRP A 33 4.33 7.79 -12.19
CA TRP A 33 4.95 6.96 -11.16
C TRP A 33 4.85 7.62 -9.78
N VAL A 34 3.98 7.11 -8.92
CA VAL A 34 3.77 7.62 -7.56
C VAL A 34 4.80 6.99 -6.60
N PRO A 35 5.60 7.79 -5.86
CA PRO A 35 6.58 7.25 -4.91
C PRO A 35 5.93 6.50 -3.74
N SER A 36 6.52 5.37 -3.34
CA SER A 36 6.03 4.58 -2.20
C SER A 36 6.04 5.33 -0.87
N VAL A 37 7.02 6.22 -0.69
CA VAL A 37 7.12 7.07 0.51
C VAL A 37 5.92 8.01 0.58
N TYR A 38 5.57 8.64 -0.55
CA TYR A 38 4.41 9.52 -0.63
C TYR A 38 3.11 8.79 -0.27
N ILE A 39 2.86 7.61 -0.86
CA ILE A 39 1.64 6.83 -0.59
C ILE A 39 1.54 6.48 0.90
N LYS A 40 2.62 5.96 1.48
CA LYS A 40 2.62 5.54 2.88
C LYS A 40 2.47 6.70 3.85
N ASP A 41 3.04 7.86 3.54
CA ASP A 41 2.98 9.02 4.42
C ASP A 41 1.61 9.71 4.33
N GLN A 42 1.01 9.81 3.14
CA GLN A 42 -0.32 10.43 2.97
C GLN A 42 -1.44 9.58 3.56
N LEU A 43 -1.32 8.25 3.51
CA LEU A 43 -2.33 7.31 4.01
C LEU A 43 -2.01 6.74 5.40
N ASP A 44 -0.97 7.25 6.07
CA ASP A 44 -0.46 6.77 7.38
C ASP A 44 -0.29 5.23 7.46
N LEU A 45 0.26 4.62 6.40
CA LEU A 45 0.43 3.17 6.29
C LEU A 45 1.73 2.65 6.95
N ASN A 46 2.56 3.55 7.48
CA ASN A 46 3.72 3.20 8.31
C ASN A 46 3.25 2.99 9.76
N MET A 47 2.56 1.88 10.01
CA MET A 47 1.99 1.57 11.32
C MET A 47 2.96 0.76 12.20
N SER A 48 2.79 0.84 13.52
CA SER A 48 3.49 -0.03 14.45
C SER A 48 2.95 -1.46 14.33
N ALA A 49 3.82 -2.39 13.92
CA ALA A 49 3.45 -3.79 13.71
C ALA A 49 3.41 -4.64 15.00
N TYR A 50 3.89 -4.08 16.11
CA TYR A 50 4.13 -4.82 17.35
C TYR A 50 3.14 -4.41 18.45
N PRO A 51 2.69 -5.35 19.30
CA PRO A 51 1.90 -5.02 20.49
C PRO A 51 2.66 -4.04 21.39
N GLN A 52 1.95 -3.15 22.08
CA GLN A 52 2.55 -2.12 22.94
C GLN A 52 3.46 -2.68 24.04
N GLY A 53 3.18 -3.90 24.53
CA GLY A 53 4.02 -4.59 25.52
C GLY A 53 5.38 -5.03 24.97
N ASN A 54 5.55 -5.04 23.64
CA ASN A 54 6.80 -5.31 22.96
C ASN A 54 7.40 -3.97 22.50
N LYS A 55 8.39 -3.45 23.24
CA LYS A 55 9.01 -2.13 23.05
C LYS A 55 9.91 -2.07 21.80
N ILE A 56 9.34 -2.38 20.63
CA ILE A 56 10.01 -2.26 19.33
C ILE A 56 9.40 -1.03 18.66
N ASP A 57 10.09 0.10 18.74
CA ASP A 57 9.66 1.39 18.19
C ASP A 57 9.99 1.52 16.70
N ASN A 58 9.58 0.53 15.90
CA ASN A 58 9.80 0.57 14.46
C ASN A 58 8.45 0.57 13.74
N LYS A 59 8.05 1.76 13.27
CA LYS A 59 7.01 1.90 12.22
C LYS A 59 7.51 1.19 10.97
N THR A 60 6.74 0.23 10.46
CA THR A 60 7.16 -0.58 9.31
C THR A 60 6.15 -0.45 8.18
N GLY A 61 6.65 -0.33 6.94
CA GLY A 61 5.80 -0.21 5.74
C GLY A 61 5.22 -1.55 5.25
N TRP A 62 5.12 -2.56 6.11
CA TRP A 62 4.70 -3.91 5.75
C TRP A 62 3.26 -3.94 5.25
N LEU A 63 2.36 -3.15 5.85
CA LEU A 63 0.95 -3.10 5.48
C LEU A 63 0.80 -2.66 4.02
N PHE A 64 1.47 -1.57 3.65
CA PHE A 64 1.48 -1.12 2.26
C PHE A 64 2.12 -2.16 1.32
N ALA A 65 3.21 -2.82 1.73
CA ALA A 65 3.82 -3.88 0.92
C ALA A 65 2.85 -5.06 0.68
N THR A 66 2.08 -5.46 1.70
CA THR A 66 1.04 -6.50 1.57
C THR A 66 -0.10 -6.07 0.66
N ILE A 67 -0.56 -4.83 0.78
CA ILE A 67 -1.60 -4.26 -0.08
C ILE A 67 -1.13 -4.18 -1.55
N ALA A 68 0.08 -3.65 -1.78
CA ALA A 68 0.66 -3.54 -3.11
C ALA A 68 0.78 -4.92 -3.77
N ARG A 69 1.26 -5.94 -3.04
CA ARG A 69 1.33 -7.31 -3.56
C ARG A 69 -0.04 -7.86 -3.93
N HIS A 70 -1.06 -7.65 -3.09
CA HIS A 70 -2.43 -8.07 -3.39
C HIS A 70 -3.00 -7.40 -4.65
N LEU A 71 -2.66 -6.13 -4.89
CA LEU A 71 -3.05 -5.41 -6.10
C LEU A 71 -2.26 -5.87 -7.34
N GLU A 72 -0.97 -6.17 -7.21
CA GLU A 72 -0.16 -6.78 -8.26
C GLU A 72 -0.70 -8.16 -8.66
N ASP A 73 -1.05 -9.01 -7.69
CA ASP A 73 -1.63 -10.33 -7.92
C ASP A 73 -2.99 -10.26 -8.66
N ARG A 74 -3.72 -9.16 -8.49
CA ARG A 74 -4.95 -8.83 -9.22
C ARG A 74 -4.70 -8.14 -10.56
N ASN A 75 -3.44 -7.92 -10.93
CA ASN A 75 -3.03 -7.20 -12.14
C ASN A 75 -3.59 -5.76 -12.22
N LEU A 76 -3.70 -5.07 -11.08
CA LEU A 76 -4.21 -3.70 -10.98
C LEU A 76 -3.12 -2.65 -10.74
N LEU A 77 -1.91 -3.08 -10.39
CA LEU A 77 -0.82 -2.20 -10.00
C LEU A 77 0.48 -2.65 -10.68
N GLU A 78 1.29 -1.67 -11.07
CA GLU A 78 2.66 -1.84 -11.53
C GLU A 78 3.64 -1.35 -10.48
N PHE A 79 4.77 -2.02 -10.40
CA PHE A 79 5.88 -1.66 -9.54
C PHE A 79 7.11 -1.31 -10.38
N HIS A 80 7.77 -0.21 -10.01
CA HIS A 80 9.05 0.18 -10.57
C HIS A 80 10.03 0.59 -9.47
N LYS A 81 11.31 0.25 -9.64
CA LYS A 81 12.37 0.57 -8.67
C LYS A 81 13.53 1.28 -9.34
N ILE A 82 13.91 2.44 -8.79
CA ILE A 82 15.08 3.21 -9.21
C ILE A 82 15.98 3.40 -7.99
N GLY A 83 17.14 2.76 -7.99
CA GLY A 83 18.03 2.73 -6.83
C GLY A 83 17.35 2.15 -5.60
N GLN A 84 17.22 2.93 -4.53
CA GLN A 84 16.52 2.54 -3.29
C GLN A 84 15.07 3.01 -3.22
N ARG A 85 14.57 3.69 -4.25
CA ARG A 85 13.21 4.23 -4.27
C ARG A 85 12.28 3.31 -5.05
N SER A 86 11.12 3.07 -4.46
CA SER A 86 10.04 2.28 -5.06
C SER A 86 8.93 3.21 -5.53
N TYR A 87 8.35 2.88 -6.67
CA TYR A 87 7.31 3.64 -7.33
C TYR A 87 6.20 2.70 -7.78
N TYR A 88 4.99 3.22 -7.82
CA TYR A 88 3.80 2.48 -8.18
C TYR A 88 2.93 3.29 -9.13
N ARG A 89 2.20 2.59 -9.99
CA ARG A 89 1.22 3.17 -10.91
C ARG A 89 0.10 2.17 -11.09
N SER A 90 -1.12 2.63 -11.28
CA SER A 90 -2.23 1.74 -11.66
C SER A 90 -2.05 1.19 -13.07
N LYS A 91 -2.56 -0.03 -13.30
CA LYS A 91 -2.72 -0.60 -14.64
C LYS A 91 -4.01 -0.13 -15.30
#